data_AF-A0A8J8FTX3-F1
#
_entry.id   AF-A0A8J8FTX3-F1
#
_cell.length_a   1.000
_cell.length_b   1.000
_cell.length_c   1.000
_cell.angle_alpha   90.00
_cell.angle_beta   90.00
_cell.angle_gamma   90.00
#
_symmetry.space_group_name_H-M   'P 1'
#
loop_
_entity.id
_entity.type
_entity.pdbx_description
1 polymer ?
#
loop_
_entity_poly.entity_id
_entity_poly.type
_entity_poly.pdbx_seq_one_letter_code
_entity_poly.pdbx_strand_id
1 'polypeptide(L)'
;MIISFICFMALFVAIGVSSFFKSQGTKEDYYLASGSISPGLVGLSAVATNNSGYMFIGIIGYTYATGLASIWLMLGWIAGDFLASTFVHSR
;
A
#
# COMPACT_ATOMS: atom_id res chain seq x y z
N MET A 1 18.78 5.94 15.67
CA MET A 1 17.33 5.69 15.61
C MET A 1 16.51 6.98 15.57
N ILE A 2 16.57 7.85 16.59
CA ILE A 2 15.72 9.06 16.66
C ILE A 2 15.98 10.00 15.47
N ILE A 3 17.24 10.30 15.15
CA ILE A 3 17.59 11.15 14.01
C ILE A 3 17.05 10.56 12.71
N SER A 4 17.31 9.28 12.45
CA SER A 4 16.80 8.55 11.27
C SER A 4 15.27 8.60 11.19
N PHE A 5 14.58 8.35 12.30
CA PHE A 5 13.12 8.39 12.38
C PHE A 5 12.57 9.78 12.03
N ILE A 6 13.13 10.84 12.64
CA ILE A 6 12.73 12.22 12.37
C ILE A 6 13.00 12.58 10.90
N CYS A 7 14.14 12.17 10.34
CA CYS A 7 14.47 12.41 8.92
C CYS A 7 13.43 11.77 7.99
N PHE A 8 13.06 10.50 8.20
CA PHE A 8 12.05 9.82 7.37
C PHE A 8 10.67 10.44 7.55
N MET A 9 10.27 10.78 8.79
CA MET A 9 9.01 11.48 9.04
C MET A 9 8.96 12.83 8.33
N ALA A 10 10.02 13.63 8.42
CA ALA A 10 10.12 14.91 7.73
C ALA A 10 10.02 14.73 6.20
N LEU A 11 10.64 13.68 5.65
CA LEU A 11 10.55 13.37 4.23
C LEU A 11 9.11 13.03 3.80
N PHE A 12 8.38 12.21 4.55
CA PHE A 12 6.98 11.92 4.23
C PHE A 12 6.09 13.17 4.32
N VAL A 13 6.29 14.02 5.33
CA VAL A 13 5.59 15.31 5.43
C VAL A 13 5.92 16.21 4.26
N ALA A 14 7.18 16.30 3.85
CA ALA A 14 7.60 17.10 2.70
C ALA A 14 6.93 16.62 1.40
N ILE A 15 6.82 15.30 1.19
CA ILE A 15 6.11 14.73 0.05
C ILE A 15 4.61 15.10 0.11
N GLY A 16 3.96 14.95 1.27
CA GLY A 16 2.55 15.31 1.43
C GLY A 16 2.28 16.80 1.16
N VAL A 17 3.14 17.68 1.68
CA VAL A 17 3.06 19.13 1.42
C VAL A 17 3.32 19.45 -0.05
N SER A 18 4.27 18.77 -0.71
CA SER A 18 4.50 18.94 -2.15
C SER A 18 3.28 18.56 -2.99
N SER A 19 2.52 17.55 -2.56
CA SER A 19 1.27 17.13 -3.20
C SER A 19 0.17 18.19 -3.06
N PHE A 20 0.08 18.85 -1.91
CA PHE A 20 -0.83 19.99 -1.73
C PHE A 20 -0.54 21.13 -2.72
N PHE A 21 0.72 21.50 -2.90
CA PHE A 21 1.10 22.54 -3.88
C PHE A 21 0.88 22.13 -5.34
N LYS A 22 0.79 20.83 -5.62
CA LYS A 22 0.52 20.27 -6.95
C LYS A 22 -0.96 20.01 -7.23
N SER A 23 -1.83 20.11 -6.23
CA SER A 23 -3.25 19.79 -6.38
C SER A 23 -4.01 20.82 -7.21
N GLN A 24 -4.96 20.35 -8.02
CA GLN A 24 -5.82 21.17 -8.87
C GLN A 24 -7.15 21.56 -8.20
N GLY A 25 -7.38 21.15 -6.95
CA GLY A 25 -8.54 21.56 -6.14
C GLY A 25 -9.89 20.97 -6.58
N THR A 26 -9.89 19.99 -7.50
CA THR A 26 -11.09 19.27 -7.91
C THR A 26 -11.23 17.94 -7.16
N LYS A 27 -12.44 17.38 -7.16
CA LYS A 27 -12.69 16.08 -6.51
C LYS A 27 -11.99 14.96 -7.27
N GLU A 28 -12.00 15.03 -8.59
CA GLU A 28 -11.37 14.07 -9.50
C GLU A 28 -9.85 14.07 -9.31
N ASP A 29 -9.23 15.24 -9.08
CA ASP A 29 -7.81 15.34 -8.75
C ASP A 29 -7.50 14.72 -7.40
N TYR A 30 -8.33 14.98 -6.39
CA TYR A 30 -8.14 14.43 -5.05
C TYR A 30 -8.28 12.90 -5.00
N TYR A 31 -9.25 12.33 -5.71
CA TYR A 31 -9.52 10.89 -5.66
C TYR A 31 -8.71 10.07 -6.67
N LEU A 32 -8.45 10.61 -7.86
CA LEU A 32 -7.85 9.85 -8.97
C LEU A 32 -6.56 10.49 -9.52
N ALA A 33 -6.04 11.54 -8.88
CA ALA A 33 -4.90 12.31 -9.37
C ALA A 33 -5.08 12.74 -10.84
N SER A 34 -6.33 13.03 -11.23
CA SER A 34 -6.71 13.39 -12.61
C SER A 34 -6.27 12.36 -13.68
N GLY A 35 -6.04 11.09 -13.31
CA GLY A 35 -5.53 10.06 -14.21
C GLY A 35 -4.08 10.29 -14.68
N SER A 36 -3.33 11.16 -14.00
CA SER A 36 -1.97 11.56 -14.41
C SER A 36 -0.87 10.55 -14.03
N ILE A 37 -1.19 9.60 -13.13
CA ILE A 37 -0.22 8.65 -12.60
C ILE A 37 -0.14 7.41 -13.49
N SER A 38 1.07 6.99 -13.85
CA SER A 38 1.26 5.81 -14.69
C SER A 38 0.79 4.53 -13.99
N PRO A 39 0.25 3.54 -14.74
CA PRO A 39 -0.30 2.32 -14.15
C PRO A 39 0.68 1.55 -13.24
N GLY A 40 1.97 1.55 -13.56
CA GLY A 40 2.99 0.93 -12.73
C GLY A 40 3.16 1.58 -11.35
N LEU A 41 3.08 2.92 -11.28
CA LEU A 41 3.13 3.65 -10.00
C LEU A 41 1.85 3.46 -9.18
N VAL A 42 0.69 3.37 -9.86
CA VAL A 42 -0.58 3.01 -9.21
C VAL A 42 -0.48 1.62 -8.58
N GLY A 43 0.04 0.63 -9.33
CA GLY A 43 0.27 -0.71 -8.82
C GLY A 43 1.25 -0.76 -7.65
N LEU A 44 2.37 -0.04 -7.74
CA LEU A 44 3.33 0.06 -6.65
C LEU A 44 2.71 0.67 -5.38
N SER A 45 1.90 1.72 -5.54
CA SER A 45 1.17 2.35 -4.44
C SER A 45 0.15 1.39 -3.80
N ALA A 46 -0.56 0.61 -4.61
CA ALA A 46 -1.50 -0.41 -4.12
C ALA A 46 -0.77 -1.48 -3.28
N VAL A 47 0.37 -1.97 -3.74
CA VAL A 47 1.20 -2.93 -2.98
C VAL A 47 1.75 -2.29 -1.70
N ALA A 48 2.21 -1.04 -1.75
CA ALA A 48 2.68 -0.34 -0.56
C ALA A 48 1.57 -0.14 0.48
N THR A 49 0.34 0.17 0.04
CA THR A 49 -0.84 0.32 0.90
C THR A 49 -1.23 -1.00 1.57
N ASN A 50 -1.09 -2.11 0.82
CA ASN A 50 -1.31 -3.45 1.34
C ASN A 50 -0.30 -3.81 2.45
N ASN A 51 0.93 -3.30 2.35
CA ASN A 51 1.98 -3.52 3.34
C ASN A 51 1.89 -2.55 4.52
N SER A 52 1.49 -3.06 5.68
CA SER A 52 1.34 -2.28 6.91
C SER A 52 2.08 -2.89 8.10
N GLY A 53 2.06 -2.20 9.24
CA GLY A 53 2.60 -2.74 10.50
C GLY A 53 1.97 -4.08 10.91
N TYR A 54 0.74 -4.37 10.46
CA TYR A 54 0.12 -5.68 10.65
C TYR A 54 0.89 -6.81 9.94
N MET A 55 1.38 -6.58 8.72
CA MET A 55 2.20 -7.59 8.03
C MET A 55 3.51 -7.86 8.78
N PHE A 56 4.14 -6.83 9.35
CA PHE A 56 5.39 -7.00 10.08
C PHE A 56 5.23 -7.58 11.48
N ILE A 57 4.21 -7.19 12.24
CA ILE A 57 4.06 -7.64 13.63
C ILE A 57 3.07 -8.80 13.70
N GLY A 58 1.90 -8.65 13.07
CA GLY A 58 0.81 -9.61 13.12
C GLY A 58 1.14 -10.92 12.40
N ILE A 59 1.48 -10.86 11.10
CA ILE A 59 1.76 -12.08 10.32
C ILE A 59 3.02 -12.79 10.81
N ILE A 60 4.07 -12.04 11.19
CA ILE A 60 5.28 -12.63 11.76
C ILE A 60 4.97 -13.29 13.11
N GLY A 61 4.23 -12.62 14.00
CA GLY A 61 3.81 -13.17 15.28
C GLY A 61 2.94 -14.42 15.13
N TYR A 62 1.99 -14.39 14.19
CA TYR A 62 1.16 -15.55 13.86
C TYR A 62 2.02 -16.72 13.34
N THR A 63 2.92 -16.45 12.40
CA THR A 63 3.84 -17.47 11.85
C THR A 63 4.74 -18.05 12.93
N TYR A 64 5.20 -17.24 13.88
CA TYR A 64 5.96 -17.71 15.03
C TYR A 64 5.15 -18.69 15.90
N ALA A 65 3.86 -18.42 16.10
CA ALA A 65 2.98 -19.26 16.92
C ALA A 65 2.50 -20.55 16.20
N THR A 66 2.20 -20.47 14.90
CA THR A 66 1.58 -21.58 14.15
C THR A 66 2.54 -22.35 13.24
N GLY A 67 3.76 -21.85 13.06
CA GLY A 67 4.76 -22.42 12.16
C GLY A 67 4.33 -22.37 10.69
N LEU A 68 4.81 -23.34 9.91
CA LEU A 68 4.62 -23.41 8.44
C LEU A 68 3.16 -23.41 7.97
N ALA A 69 2.19 -23.73 8.83
CA ALA A 69 0.78 -23.66 8.48
C ALA A 69 0.34 -22.24 8.05
N SER A 70 1.06 -21.18 8.45
CA SER A 70 0.77 -19.81 8.04
C SER A 70 0.89 -19.56 6.53
N ILE A 71 1.59 -20.43 5.79
CA ILE A 71 1.72 -20.31 4.33
C ILE A 71 0.37 -20.33 3.61
N TRP A 72 -0.64 -21.01 4.17
CA TRP A 72 -1.99 -21.04 3.62
C TRP A 72 -2.66 -19.67 3.59
N LEU A 73 -2.32 -18.77 4.53
CA LEU A 73 -2.79 -17.38 4.48
C LEU A 73 -2.25 -16.67 3.24
N MET A 74 -0.96 -16.86 2.93
CA MET A 74 -0.34 -16.23 1.78
C MET A 74 -0.86 -16.79 0.45
N LEU A 75 -1.05 -18.10 0.37
CA LEU A 75 -1.66 -18.74 -0.81
C LEU A 75 -3.11 -18.30 -1.02
N GLY A 76 -3.91 -18.29 0.04
CA GLY A 76 -5.30 -17.83 -0.01
C GLY A 76 -5.42 -16.37 -0.40
N TRP A 77 -4.51 -15.52 0.10
CA TRP A 77 -4.47 -14.10 -0.24
C TRP A 77 -4.13 -13.87 -1.72
N ILE A 78 -3.04 -14.48 -2.23
CA ILE A 78 -2.65 -14.34 -3.64
C ILE A 78 -3.75 -14.86 -4.57
N ALA A 79 -4.34 -16.03 -4.25
CA ALA A 79 -5.44 -16.59 -5.02
C ALA A 79 -6.67 -15.66 -4.98
N GLY A 80 -7.01 -15.12 -3.80
CA GLY A 80 -8.11 -14.18 -3.62
C GLY A 80 -7.92 -12.90 -4.42
N ASP A 81 -6.74 -12.27 -4.35
CA ASP A 81 -6.42 -11.05 -5.10
C ASP A 81 -6.48 -11.30 -6.62
N PHE A 82 -5.97 -12.45 -7.08
CA PHE A 82 -6.04 -12.84 -8.48
C PHE A 82 -7.49 -13.02 -8.96
N LEU A 83 -8.31 -13.75 -8.19
CA LEU A 83 -9.73 -13.91 -8.50
C LEU A 83 -10.48 -12.57 -8.45
N ALA A 84 -10.21 -11.71 -7.47
CA ALA A 84 -10.82 -10.39 -7.39
C ALA A 84 -10.43 -9.49 -8.58
N SER A 85 -9.18 -9.57 -9.04
CA SER A 85 -8.74 -8.82 -10.23
C SER A 85 -9.47 -9.25 -11.50
N THR A 86 -9.77 -10.54 -11.66
CA THR A 86 -10.39 -11.08 -12.87
C THR A 86 -11.92 -10.99 -12.84
N PHE A 87 -12.55 -11.24 -11.69
CA PHE A 87 -14.01 -11.32 -11.58
C PHE A 87 -14.69 -10.02 -11.14
N VAL A 88 -14.03 -9.19 -10.31
CA VAL A 88 -14.63 -7.96 -9.76
C VAL A 88 -14.20 -6.73 -10.55
N HIS A 89 -12.92 -6.64 -10.89
CA HIS A 89 -12.32 -5.48 -11.56
C HIS A 89 -12.08 -5.73 -13.06
N SER A 90 -13.02 -6.42 -13.73
CA SER A 90 -12.93 -6.82 -15.15
C SER A 90 -13.01 -5.65 -16.17
N ARG A 91 -12.66 -4.42 -15.80
CA ARG A 91 -12.73 -3.24 -16.66
C ARG A 91 -11.37 -2.61 -16.88
#